data_AF-A0A927S4C7-F1
#
_entry.id   AF-A0A927S4C7-F1
#
_cell.length_a   1.000
_cell.length_b   1.000
_cell.length_c   1.000
_cell.angle_alpha   90.00
_cell.angle_beta   90.00
_cell.angle_gamma   90.00
#
_symmetry.space_group_name_H-M   'P 1'
#
loop_
_entity.id
_entity.type
_entity.pdbx_description
1 polymer ?
#
loop_
_entity_poly.entity_id
_entity_poly.type
_entity_poly.pdbx_seq_one_letter_code
_entity_poly.pdbx_strand_id
1 'polypeptide(L)'
;MLFRMGISIFGRGKMGSFSGQTWNNCGVIALLVVLGVLFLMRYGREMDLMTFGEEQALSACRQLVKNGVGAVCLTLGEKGALLVNSEGAWYSASMQVPVKSLQGAGDSLVAGLCMAMMENASPADMLRTGVTCALGSLIREGTLLCTREDFDRLYPQVPVEVYVP
;
A
#
# COMPACT_ATOMS: atom_id res chain seq x y z
N MET A 1 40.42 -26.75 -11.02
CA MET A 1 40.04 -27.47 -9.78
C MET A 1 39.78 -26.42 -8.71
N LEU A 2 38.62 -25.75 -8.81
CA LEU A 2 37.47 -25.88 -7.89
C LEU A 2 37.77 -25.41 -6.47
N PHE A 3 37.59 -24.10 -6.23
CA PHE A 3 37.25 -23.56 -4.92
C PHE A 3 35.73 -23.58 -4.79
N ARG A 4 35.19 -24.36 -3.84
CA ARG A 4 33.77 -24.41 -3.53
C ARG A 4 33.56 -24.54 -2.01
N MET A 5 32.79 -23.59 -1.48
CA MET A 5 31.84 -23.63 -0.34
C MET A 5 32.28 -24.10 1.05
N GLY A 6 31.87 -23.32 2.07
CA GLY A 6 31.72 -23.79 3.45
C GLY A 6 31.53 -22.69 4.50
N ILE A 7 30.28 -22.45 4.89
CA ILE A 7 29.73 -21.45 5.83
C ILE A 7 30.20 -21.61 7.28
N SER A 8 30.48 -20.50 8.01
CA SER A 8 29.92 -20.26 9.36
C SER A 8 30.23 -18.90 10.02
N ILE A 9 29.18 -18.06 10.07
CA ILE A 9 28.58 -17.35 11.22
C ILE A 9 29.42 -16.70 12.35
N PHE A 10 28.97 -15.46 12.65
CA PHE A 10 28.90 -14.75 13.94
C PHE A 10 30.13 -13.98 14.46
N GLY A 11 30.04 -12.64 14.40
CA GLY A 11 31.00 -11.72 15.03
C GLY A 11 30.60 -10.24 15.00
N ARG A 12 29.75 -9.84 15.96
CA ARG A 12 29.66 -8.51 16.61
C ARG A 12 29.74 -7.24 15.74
N GLY A 13 28.57 -6.66 15.44
CA GLY A 13 28.39 -5.21 15.23
C GLY A 13 27.56 -4.63 16.38
N LYS A 14 28.10 -3.61 17.05
CA LYS A 14 27.54 -2.93 18.23
C LYS A 14 26.11 -2.42 17.99
N MET A 15 25.14 -2.87 18.79
CA MET A 15 23.83 -2.22 18.91
C MET A 15 23.88 -1.23 20.07
N GLY A 16 23.57 0.02 19.76
CA GLY A 16 23.53 1.12 20.71
C GLY A 16 22.51 0.90 21.81
N SER A 17 22.85 1.44 22.97
CA SER A 17 22.06 1.51 24.20
C SER A 17 20.59 1.88 23.95
N PHE A 18 19.68 0.94 24.17
CA PHE A 18 18.27 1.23 24.45
C PHE A 18 18.01 0.79 25.90
N SER A 19 18.24 1.72 26.83
CA SER A 19 17.91 1.53 28.24
C SER A 19 16.42 1.79 28.46
N GLY A 20 15.70 0.75 28.90
CA GLY A 20 14.58 0.84 29.84
C GLY A 20 13.24 1.40 29.32
N GLN A 21 12.26 0.51 29.11
CA GLN A 21 11.02 0.44 29.91
C GLN A 21 10.17 -0.78 29.49
N THR A 22 9.94 -1.68 30.45
CA THR A 22 8.99 -2.81 30.55
C THR A 22 8.46 -3.49 29.27
N TRP A 23 8.81 -4.77 29.11
CA TRP A 23 8.29 -5.75 28.14
C TRP A 23 6.76 -6.00 28.20
N ASN A 24 6.03 -5.25 29.03
CA ASN A 24 4.58 -5.37 29.21
C ASN A 24 3.79 -4.93 27.96
N ASN A 25 4.38 -4.08 27.10
CA ASN A 25 3.75 -3.62 25.86
C ASN A 25 3.97 -4.56 24.67
N CYS A 26 4.99 -5.43 24.71
CA CYS A 26 5.24 -6.39 23.62
C CYS A 26 4.10 -7.42 23.49
N GLY A 27 3.48 -7.80 24.61
CA GLY A 27 2.32 -8.69 24.62
C GLY A 27 1.07 -8.04 24.01
N VAL A 28 0.85 -6.75 24.26
CA VAL A 28 -0.26 -5.98 23.68
C VAL A 28 -0.06 -5.78 22.17
N ILE A 29 1.16 -5.46 21.76
CA ILE A 29 1.51 -5.35 20.33
C ILE A 29 1.37 -6.72 19.65
N ALA A 30 1.83 -7.80 20.27
CA ALA A 30 1.67 -9.15 19.73
C ALA A 30 0.18 -9.54 19.61
N LEU A 31 -0.66 -9.21 20.58
CA LEU A 31 -2.10 -9.47 20.52
C LEU A 31 -2.78 -8.63 19.43
N LEU A 32 -2.45 -7.35 19.33
CA LEU A 32 -2.97 -6.47 18.26
C LEU A 32 -2.47 -6.91 16.88
N VAL A 33 -1.23 -7.36 16.75
CA VAL A 33 -0.68 -7.90 15.51
C VAL A 33 -1.33 -9.24 15.18
N VAL A 34 -1.55 -10.13 16.14
CA VAL A 34 -2.23 -11.41 15.91
C VAL A 34 -3.71 -11.17 15.56
N LEU A 35 -4.41 -10.27 16.25
CA LEU A 35 -5.78 -9.89 15.90
C LEU A 35 -5.85 -9.21 14.55
N GLY A 36 -4.89 -8.32 14.24
CA GLY A 36 -4.78 -7.64 12.95
C GLY A 36 -4.47 -8.62 11.82
N VAL A 37 -3.57 -9.58 12.04
CA VAL A 37 -3.25 -10.67 11.11
C VAL A 37 -4.42 -11.62 10.96
N LEU A 38 -5.15 -11.97 12.03
CA LEU A 38 -6.35 -12.81 11.95
C LEU A 38 -7.50 -12.08 11.24
N PHE A 39 -7.64 -10.78 11.45
CA PHE A 39 -8.58 -9.92 10.71
C PHE A 39 -8.19 -9.87 9.23
N LEU A 40 -6.91 -9.64 8.93
CA LEU A 40 -6.34 -9.68 7.57
C LEU A 40 -6.44 -11.06 6.93
N MET A 41 -6.30 -12.16 7.68
CA MET A 41 -6.44 -13.53 7.15
C MET A 41 -7.91 -13.90 6.93
N ARG A 42 -8.83 -13.36 7.74
CA ARG A 42 -10.27 -13.53 7.54
C ARG A 42 -10.76 -12.77 6.29
N TYR A 43 -10.20 -11.60 6.01
CA TYR A 43 -10.37 -10.88 4.74
C TYR A 43 -9.48 -11.43 3.59
N GLY A 44 -8.36 -12.06 3.92
CA GLY A 44 -7.35 -12.53 2.97
C GLY A 44 -7.81 -13.70 2.12
N ARG A 45 -8.83 -14.45 2.55
CA ARG A 45 -9.48 -15.49 1.72
C ARG A 45 -10.21 -14.92 0.50
N GLU A 46 -10.44 -13.61 0.42
CA GLU A 46 -10.95 -12.94 -0.79
C GLU A 46 -9.83 -12.42 -1.71
N MET A 47 -8.56 -12.44 -1.28
CA MET A 47 -7.45 -11.89 -2.08
C MET A 47 -6.97 -12.78 -3.22
N ASP A 48 -7.59 -13.93 -3.47
CA ASP A 48 -7.35 -14.74 -4.68
C ASP A 48 -8.14 -14.18 -5.89
N LEU A 49 -8.22 -12.85 -5.95
CA LEU A 49 -8.78 -12.04 -7.03
C LEU A 49 -7.97 -12.16 -8.33
N MET A 50 -6.81 -12.85 -8.31
CA MET A 50 -5.95 -13.04 -9.49
C MET A 50 -6.57 -13.93 -10.58
N THR A 51 -7.69 -14.60 -10.30
CA THR A 51 -8.37 -15.51 -11.25
C THR A 51 -9.66 -14.93 -11.84
N PHE A 52 -10.19 -13.85 -11.26
CA PHE A 52 -11.51 -13.34 -11.56
C PHE A 52 -11.40 -11.97 -12.25
N GLY A 53 -12.10 -11.78 -13.37
CA GLY A 53 -11.99 -10.58 -14.21
C GLY A 53 -12.23 -9.28 -13.43
N GLU A 54 -11.82 -8.15 -14.01
CA GLU A 54 -11.91 -6.82 -13.38
C GLU A 54 -13.31 -6.50 -12.81
N GLU A 55 -14.37 -6.96 -13.47
CA GLU A 55 -15.75 -6.83 -12.97
C GLU A 55 -16.03 -7.59 -11.66
N GLN A 56 -15.47 -8.79 -11.51
CA GLN A 56 -15.65 -9.60 -10.31
C GLN A 56 -14.87 -9.00 -9.14
N ALA A 57 -13.69 -8.45 -9.42
CA ALA A 57 -12.89 -7.70 -8.46
C ALA A 57 -13.64 -6.44 -7.95
N LEU A 58 -14.25 -5.69 -8.86
CA LEU A 58 -15.10 -4.54 -8.53
C LEU A 58 -16.31 -4.96 -7.70
N SER A 59 -16.99 -6.03 -8.09
CA SER A 59 -18.15 -6.56 -7.37
C SER A 59 -17.79 -6.93 -5.93
N ALA A 60 -16.65 -7.60 -5.72
CA ALA A 60 -16.14 -7.91 -4.39
C ALA A 60 -15.86 -6.63 -3.58
N CYS A 61 -15.20 -5.63 -4.17
CA CYS A 61 -14.96 -4.34 -3.50
C CYS A 61 -16.28 -3.68 -3.06
N ARG A 62 -17.32 -3.70 -3.91
CA ARG A 62 -18.65 -3.18 -3.58
C ARG A 62 -19.33 -3.98 -2.46
N GLN A 63 -19.15 -5.30 -2.41
CA GLN A 63 -19.68 -6.12 -1.32
C GLN A 63 -19.01 -5.78 0.01
N LEU A 64 -17.69 -5.59 0.02
CA LEU A 64 -16.96 -5.17 1.22
C LEU A 64 -17.44 -3.83 1.75
N VAL A 65 -17.65 -2.85 0.85
CA VAL A 65 -18.23 -1.55 1.23
C VAL A 65 -19.64 -1.74 1.82
N LYS A 66 -20.48 -2.57 1.21
CA LYS A 66 -21.82 -2.90 1.74
C LYS A 66 -21.77 -3.57 3.12
N ASN A 67 -20.73 -4.33 3.41
CA ASN A 67 -20.52 -4.99 4.69
C ASN A 67 -20.01 -4.03 5.79
N GLY A 68 -19.84 -2.73 5.49
CA GLY A 68 -19.47 -1.69 6.45
C GLY A 68 -18.03 -1.18 6.35
N VAL A 69 -17.27 -1.59 5.32
CA VAL A 69 -15.96 -1.01 5.05
C VAL A 69 -16.14 0.39 4.45
N GLY A 70 -15.49 1.41 5.04
CA GLY A 70 -15.68 2.81 4.61
C GLY A 70 -15.16 3.10 3.20
N ALA A 71 -14.01 2.53 2.83
CA ALA A 71 -13.45 2.60 1.48
C ALA A 71 -12.54 1.40 1.22
N VAL A 72 -12.50 0.95 -0.03
CA VAL A 72 -11.64 -0.13 -0.52
C VAL A 72 -10.80 0.40 -1.66
N CYS A 73 -9.47 0.33 -1.53
CA CYS A 73 -8.54 0.63 -2.61
C CYS A 73 -7.98 -0.68 -3.20
N LEU A 74 -8.19 -0.88 -4.49
CA LEU A 74 -7.74 -2.04 -5.26
C LEU A 74 -6.64 -1.60 -6.21
N THR A 75 -5.43 -2.14 -6.05
CA THR A 75 -4.34 -1.93 -7.00
C THR A 75 -4.41 -2.98 -8.12
N LEU A 76 -4.46 -2.53 -9.37
CA LEU A 76 -4.51 -3.37 -10.57
C LEU A 76 -3.13 -3.53 -11.24
N GLY A 77 -2.05 -3.32 -10.46
CA GLY A 77 -0.68 -3.40 -10.95
C GLY A 77 -0.42 -2.38 -12.07
N GLU A 78 0.00 -2.87 -13.23
CA GLU A 78 0.29 -2.05 -14.41
C GLU A 78 -0.93 -1.31 -14.97
N LYS A 79 -2.15 -1.73 -14.63
CA LYS A 79 -3.38 -1.06 -15.05
C LYS A 79 -3.75 0.13 -14.17
N GLY A 80 -3.10 0.30 -13.01
CA GLY A 80 -3.35 1.43 -12.11
C GLY A 80 -4.06 1.04 -10.82
N ALA A 81 -4.98 1.88 -10.35
CA ALA A 81 -5.67 1.66 -9.07
C ALA A 81 -7.11 2.14 -9.11
N LEU A 82 -7.96 1.51 -8.29
CA LEU A 82 -9.37 1.81 -8.14
C LEU A 82 -9.69 2.07 -6.67
N LEU A 83 -10.39 3.15 -6.36
CA LEU A 83 -10.95 3.43 -5.05
C LEU A 83 -12.47 3.27 -5.10
N VAL A 84 -13.04 2.49 -4.19
CA VAL A 84 -14.48 2.25 -4.07
C VAL A 84 -14.95 2.63 -2.67
N ASN A 85 -15.99 3.44 -2.57
CA ASN A 85 -16.63 3.77 -1.30
C ASN A 85 -18.16 3.68 -1.45
N SER A 86 -18.91 4.14 -0.44
CA SER A 86 -20.38 4.15 -0.47
C SER A 86 -21.00 5.09 -1.50
N GLU A 87 -20.26 6.11 -1.94
CA GLU A 87 -20.72 7.13 -2.89
C GLU A 87 -20.48 6.70 -4.34
N GLY A 88 -19.40 5.97 -4.61
CA GLY A 88 -19.03 5.62 -5.96
C GLY A 88 -17.71 4.86 -6.09
N ALA A 89 -17.20 4.85 -7.31
CA ALA A 89 -15.90 4.29 -7.65
C ALA A 89 -15.11 5.29 -8.47
N TRP A 90 -13.80 5.36 -8.24
CA TRP A 90 -12.86 6.20 -8.97
C TRP A 90 -11.71 5.35 -9.46
N TYR A 91 -11.30 5.58 -10.70
CA TYR A 91 -10.21 4.88 -11.34
C TYR A 91 -9.08 5.87 -11.64
N SER A 92 -7.86 5.41 -11.41
CA SER A 92 -6.64 6.09 -11.80
C SER A 92 -5.82 5.17 -12.68
N ALA A 93 -5.64 5.58 -13.93
CA ALA A 93 -4.79 4.87 -14.87
C ALA A 93 -3.32 4.94 -14.42
N SER A 94 -2.59 3.84 -14.62
CA SER A 94 -1.16 3.82 -14.34
C SER A 94 -0.41 4.81 -15.22
N MET A 95 0.59 5.48 -14.65
CA MET A 95 1.51 6.35 -15.36
C MET A 95 2.83 5.63 -15.58
N GLN A 96 3.38 5.71 -16.80
CA GLN A 96 4.72 5.23 -17.06
C GLN A 96 5.75 6.15 -16.40
N VAL A 97 6.35 5.68 -15.31
CA VAL A 97 7.47 6.33 -14.63
C VAL A 97 8.71 5.42 -14.69
N PRO A 98 9.93 5.97 -14.66
CA PRO A 98 11.15 5.16 -14.62
C PRO A 98 11.23 4.41 -13.29
N VAL A 99 10.76 3.16 -13.28
CA VAL A 99 10.72 2.33 -12.07
C VAL A 99 12.14 1.88 -11.71
N LYS A 100 12.60 2.29 -10.52
CA LYS A 100 13.86 1.85 -9.93
C LYS A 100 13.65 0.73 -8.90
N SER A 101 12.57 0.80 -8.14
CA SER A 101 12.22 -0.18 -7.11
C SER A 101 10.71 -0.31 -7.00
N LEU A 102 10.19 -1.54 -6.94
CA LEU A 102 8.78 -1.81 -6.63
C LEU A 102 8.52 -1.87 -5.12
N GLN A 103 9.59 -1.88 -4.31
CA GLN A 103 9.51 -2.15 -2.90
C GLN A 103 8.97 -0.92 -2.15
N GLY A 104 7.88 -1.08 -1.40
CA GLY A 104 7.25 -0.01 -0.63
C GLY A 104 6.27 0.87 -1.41
N ALA A 105 5.96 0.56 -2.67
CA ALA A 105 4.92 1.27 -3.43
C ALA A 105 3.52 1.13 -2.79
N GLY A 106 3.20 -0.07 -2.30
CA GLY A 106 1.95 -0.34 -1.58
C GLY A 106 1.85 0.42 -0.25
N ASP A 107 2.91 0.38 0.56
CA ASP A 107 2.94 1.13 1.83
C ASP A 107 2.84 2.64 1.60
N SER A 108 3.49 3.15 0.54
CA SER A 108 3.41 4.56 0.15
C SER A 108 2.01 4.95 -0.33
N LEU A 109 1.33 4.06 -1.05
CA LEU A 109 -0.06 4.25 -1.47
C LEU A 109 -0.99 4.35 -0.25
N VAL A 110 -0.87 3.41 0.69
CA VAL A 110 -1.66 3.41 1.92
C VAL A 110 -1.37 4.67 2.75
N ALA A 111 -0.11 5.07 2.88
CA ALA A 111 0.27 6.30 3.59
C ALA A 111 -0.36 7.54 2.93
N GLY A 112 -0.33 7.64 1.60
CA GLY A 112 -0.95 8.73 0.85
C GLY A 112 -2.46 8.78 1.00
N LEU A 113 -3.14 7.62 0.96
CA LEU A 113 -4.57 7.52 1.20
C LEU A 113 -4.93 7.98 2.62
N CYS A 114 -4.21 7.48 3.64
CA CYS A 114 -4.43 7.87 5.03
C CYS A 114 -4.24 9.37 5.25
N MET A 115 -3.20 9.95 4.63
CA MET A 115 -2.94 11.39 4.70
C MET A 115 -4.11 12.19 4.10
N ALA A 116 -4.56 11.86 2.90
CA ALA A 116 -5.68 12.54 2.25
C ALA A 116 -7.01 12.34 3.02
N MET A 117 -7.21 11.18 3.65
CA MET A 117 -8.36 10.95 4.54
C MET A 117 -8.34 11.86 5.76
N MET A 118 -7.18 12.06 6.38
CA MET A 118 -7.03 12.96 7.53
C MET A 118 -7.31 14.43 7.15
N GLU A 119 -7.05 14.80 5.90
CA GLU A 119 -7.33 16.12 5.35
C GLU A 119 -8.80 16.29 4.87
N ASN A 120 -9.63 15.25 5.01
CA ASN A 120 -11.01 15.21 4.46
C ASN A 120 -11.06 15.52 2.96
N ALA A 121 -10.06 15.07 2.21
CA ALA A 121 -10.00 15.25 0.76
C ALA A 121 -11.15 14.50 0.06
N SER A 122 -11.50 14.94 -1.15
CA SER A 122 -12.49 14.22 -1.96
C SER A 122 -11.97 12.81 -2.30
N PRO A 123 -12.84 11.82 -2.56
CA PRO A 123 -12.38 10.47 -2.92
C PRO A 123 -11.47 10.44 -4.16
N ALA A 124 -11.71 11.33 -5.13
CA ALA A 124 -10.84 11.49 -6.30
C ALA A 124 -9.45 12.00 -5.91
N ASP A 125 -9.38 13.00 -5.03
CA ASP A 125 -8.10 13.54 -4.54
C ASP A 125 -7.38 12.55 -3.62
N MET A 126 -8.12 11.77 -2.83
CA MET A 126 -7.56 10.68 -2.04
C MET A 126 -6.84 9.67 -2.92
N LEU A 127 -7.52 9.17 -3.96
CA LEU A 127 -6.92 8.25 -4.92
C LEU A 127 -5.71 8.89 -5.61
N ARG A 128 -5.83 10.15 -6.04
CA ARG A 128 -4.73 10.90 -6.66
C ARG A 128 -3.51 10.98 -5.75
N THR A 129 -3.70 11.34 -4.48
CA THR A 129 -2.63 11.43 -3.47
C THR A 129 -1.97 10.07 -3.26
N GLY A 130 -2.76 9.01 -3.06
CA GLY A 130 -2.26 7.65 -2.87
C GLY A 130 -1.40 7.18 -4.05
N VAL A 131 -1.90 7.34 -5.28
CA VAL A 131 -1.18 6.98 -6.51
C VAL A 131 0.08 7.83 -6.68
N THR A 132 0.01 9.14 -6.40
CA THR A 132 1.18 10.03 -6.46
C THR A 132 2.28 9.59 -5.49
N CYS A 133 1.93 9.25 -4.24
CA CYS A 133 2.87 8.73 -3.26
C CYS A 133 3.49 7.41 -3.70
N ALA A 134 2.70 6.51 -4.29
CA ALA A 134 3.20 5.26 -4.84
C ALA A 134 4.21 5.49 -5.97
N LEU A 135 3.85 6.32 -6.96
CA LEU A 135 4.72 6.66 -8.10
C LEU A 135 6.02 7.33 -7.65
N GLY A 136 5.94 8.24 -6.66
CA GLY A 136 7.11 8.92 -6.12
C GLY A 136 8.09 7.99 -5.40
N SER A 137 7.62 6.88 -4.82
CA SER A 137 8.48 5.85 -4.27
C SER A 137 9.07 4.94 -5.37
N LEU A 138 8.31 4.67 -6.45
CA LEU A 138 8.77 3.84 -7.57
C LEU A 138 9.99 4.40 -8.30
N ILE A 139 10.10 5.73 -8.41
CA ILE A 139 11.21 6.41 -9.08
C ILE A 139 12.51 6.45 -8.27
N ARG A 140 12.48 5.99 -7.01
CA ARG A 140 13.62 6.01 -6.09
C ARG A 140 14.17 4.60 -5.85
N GLU A 141 15.41 4.54 -5.39
CA GLU A 141 16.08 3.27 -5.11
C GLU A 141 15.68 2.72 -3.74
N GLY A 142 15.49 1.40 -3.65
CA GLY A 142 15.13 0.72 -2.41
C GLY A 142 13.75 1.09 -1.89
N THR A 143 13.67 1.44 -0.60
CA THR A 143 12.44 1.80 0.13
C THR A 143 12.39 3.31 0.47
N LEU A 144 13.08 4.13 -0.32
CA LEU A 144 13.08 5.58 -0.12
C LEU A 144 11.69 6.16 -0.42
N LEU A 145 11.24 7.02 0.48
CA LEU A 145 9.92 7.65 0.39
C LEU A 145 9.85 8.71 -0.71
N CYS A 146 8.65 8.92 -1.24
CA CYS A 146 8.31 10.06 -2.08
C CYS A 146 8.73 11.37 -1.39
N THR A 147 9.45 12.22 -2.12
CA THR A 147 9.79 13.57 -1.65
C THR A 147 8.67 14.54 -1.99
N ARG A 148 8.60 15.66 -1.29
CA ARG A 148 7.61 16.69 -1.59
C ARG A 148 7.75 17.24 -3.02
N GLU A 149 8.98 17.40 -3.50
CA GLU A 149 9.28 17.85 -4.87
C GLU A 149 8.76 16.85 -5.92
N ASP A 150 8.95 15.55 -5.68
CA ASP A 150 8.41 14.50 -6.55
C ASP A 150 6.88 14.49 -6.52
N PHE A 151 6.28 14.68 -5.34
CA PHE A 151 4.84 14.75 -5.18
C PHE A 151 4.24 15.93 -5.97
N ASP A 152 4.74 17.14 -5.75
CA ASP A 152 4.23 18.36 -6.41
C ASP A 152 4.37 18.29 -7.93
N ARG A 153 5.42 17.60 -8.42
CA ARG A 153 5.63 17.34 -9.84
C ARG A 153 4.65 16.32 -10.41
N LEU A 154 4.42 15.20 -9.71
CA LEU A 154 3.64 14.07 -10.22
C LEU A 154 2.13 14.25 -10.01
N TYR A 155 1.71 14.85 -8.89
CA TYR A 155 0.31 15.03 -8.52
C TYR A 155 -0.59 15.61 -9.63
N PRO A 156 -0.21 16.71 -10.32
CA PRO A 156 -1.07 17.27 -11.38
C PRO A 156 -1.16 16.38 -12.63
N GLN A 157 -0.25 15.42 -12.78
CA GLN A 157 -0.20 14.54 -13.95
C GLN A 157 -1.01 13.25 -13.73
N VAL A 158 -1.34 12.90 -12.48
CA VAL A 158 -2.06 11.65 -12.18
C VAL A 158 -3.52 11.76 -12.64
N PRO A 159 -3.93 10.95 -13.65
CA PRO A 159 -5.31 10.95 -14.11
C PRO A 159 -6.19 10.27 -13.06
N VAL A 160 -7.30 10.90 -12.72
CA VAL A 160 -8.35 10.30 -11.90
C VAL A 160 -9.69 10.62 -12.52
N GLU A 161 -10.49 9.59 -12.75
CA GLU A 161 -11.82 9.68 -13.34
C GLU A 161 -12.83 8.89 -12.52
N VAL A 162 -14.10 9.28 -12.63
CA VAL A 162 -15.19 8.52 -12.02
C VAL A 162 -15.36 7.24 -12.81
N TYR A 163 -15.26 6.11 -12.13
CA TYR A 163 -15.43 4.80 -12.74
C TYR A 163 -16.92 4.47 -12.81
N VAL A 164 -17.47 4.55 -14.02
CA VAL A 164 -18.83 4.13 -14.33
C VAL A 164 -18.74 2.75 -14.97
N PRO A 165 -19.30 1.70 -14.36
CA PRO A 165 -19.31 0.36 -14.94
C PRO A 165 -20.15 0.27 -16.21
#